data_AF-A0A7C1EYL7-F1
#
_entry.id   AF-A0A7C1EYL7-F1
#
_cell.length_a   1.000
_cell.length_b   1.000
_cell.length_c   1.000
_cell.angle_alpha   90.00
_cell.angle_beta   90.00
_cell.angle_gamma   90.00
#
_symmetry.space_group_name_H-M   'P 1'
#
loop_
_entity.id
_entity.type
_entity.pdbx_description
1 polymer ?
#
loop_
_entity_poly.entity_id
_entity_poly.type
_entity_poly.pdbx_seq_one_letter_code
_entity_poly.pdbx_strand_id
1 'polypeptide(L)'
;MQNIYYPSQLLRAFRQAPWRQQIQMLAGLSIALLVVLVIGGLYLAVASRAGNAGRDLQRLEIRKAELMRQNDRLRAELADLRELNRMALRALALGFVPATPDQVRYVAVNNYPTQTLALAETSVATQVAVQPSTLEWLTSTLQALLGGG
;
A
#
# COMPACT_ATOMS: atom_id res chain seq x y z
N MET A 1 -80.97 -31.95 -49.87
CA MET A 1 -80.96 -30.71 -49.05
C MET A 1 -81.23 -31.17 -47.62
N GLN A 2 -80.40 -31.00 -46.60
CA GLN A 2 -79.23 -30.18 -46.33
C GLN A 2 -78.34 -30.94 -45.33
N ASN A 3 -77.03 -30.85 -45.54
CA ASN A 3 -75.98 -31.39 -44.67
C ASN A 3 -75.76 -30.41 -43.51
N ILE A 4 -76.03 -30.83 -42.27
CA ILE A 4 -75.80 -29.99 -41.09
C ILE A 4 -74.36 -30.21 -40.63
N TYR A 5 -73.47 -29.38 -41.15
CA TYR A 5 -72.10 -29.25 -40.65
C TYR A 5 -72.13 -28.62 -39.25
N TYR A 6 -71.55 -29.29 -38.26
CA TYR A 6 -71.14 -28.68 -37.00
C TYR A 6 -69.67 -28.24 -37.09
N PRO A 7 -69.35 -26.96 -37.35
CA PRO A 7 -67.99 -26.48 -37.20
C PRO A 7 -67.75 -26.00 -35.76
N SER A 8 -67.17 -26.88 -34.95
CA SER A 8 -65.97 -26.70 -34.10
C SER A 8 -65.46 -25.28 -33.76
N GLN A 9 -66.29 -24.29 -33.43
CA GLN A 9 -65.82 -22.93 -33.11
C GLN A 9 -65.68 -22.62 -31.61
N LEU A 10 -66.14 -23.51 -30.72
CA LEU A 10 -66.05 -23.28 -29.27
C LEU A 10 -64.64 -23.53 -28.68
N LEU A 11 -63.70 -24.10 -29.43
CA LEU A 11 -62.33 -24.38 -28.94
C LEU A 11 -61.26 -23.38 -29.39
N ARG A 12 -61.60 -22.34 -30.17
CA ARG A 12 -60.57 -21.40 -30.69
C ARG A 12 -60.17 -20.29 -29.71
N ALA A 13 -60.89 -20.10 -28.61
CA ALA A 13 -60.61 -19.01 -27.67
C ALA A 13 -59.49 -19.31 -26.65
N PHE A 14 -59.06 -20.57 -26.50
CA PHE A 14 -58.05 -20.95 -25.49
C PHE A 14 -56.58 -20.80 -25.92
N ARG A 15 -56.28 -20.18 -27.07
CA ARG A 15 -54.93 -20.29 -27.65
C ARG A 15 -54.27 -19.02 -28.18
N GLN A 16 -54.69 -17.84 -27.71
CA GLN A 16 -53.90 -16.63 -27.91
C GLN A 16 -52.80 -16.52 -26.82
N ALA A 17 -51.85 -17.46 -26.89
CA ALA A 17 -50.50 -17.49 -26.32
C ALA A 17 -50.12 -16.50 -25.19
N PRO A 18 -50.66 -16.64 -23.95
CA PRO A 18 -50.06 -16.02 -22.76
C PRO A 18 -48.71 -16.67 -22.37
N TRP A 19 -48.40 -17.84 -22.95
CA TRP A 19 -47.18 -18.63 -22.71
C TRP A 19 -45.88 -17.84 -22.87
N ARG A 20 -45.78 -16.95 -23.87
CA ARG A 20 -44.53 -16.20 -24.13
C ARG A 20 -44.21 -15.22 -23.01
N GLN A 21 -45.23 -14.54 -22.47
CA GLN A 21 -45.05 -13.53 -21.44
C GLN A 21 -44.74 -14.18 -20.07
N GLN A 22 -45.34 -15.34 -19.80
CA GLN A 22 -45.02 -16.15 -18.62
C GLN A 22 -43.58 -16.66 -18.65
N ILE A 23 -43.10 -17.17 -19.79
CA ILE A 23 -41.69 -17.60 -19.92
C ILE A 23 -40.74 -16.41 -19.83
N GLN A 24 -41.07 -15.27 -20.45
CA GLN A 24 -40.20 -14.08 -20.41
C GLN A 24 -40.00 -13.56 -18.99
N MET A 25 -41.07 -13.53 -18.18
CA MET A 25 -40.96 -13.19 -16.76
C MET A 25 -40.10 -14.19 -15.99
N LEU A 26 -40.31 -15.49 -16.23
CA LEU A 26 -39.53 -16.54 -15.58
C LEU A 26 -38.05 -16.49 -15.97
N ALA A 27 -37.75 -16.24 -17.25
CA ALA A 27 -36.40 -16.07 -17.76
C ALA A 27 -35.72 -14.84 -17.14
N GLY A 28 -36.41 -13.71 -17.07
CA GLY A 28 -35.91 -12.49 -16.41
C GLY A 28 -35.61 -12.69 -14.93
N LEU A 29 -36.52 -13.36 -14.20
CA LEU A 29 -36.30 -13.72 -12.80
C LEU A 29 -35.08 -14.62 -12.64
N SER A 30 -34.89 -15.61 -13.52
CA SER A 30 -33.73 -16.51 -13.45
C SER A 30 -32.41 -15.76 -13.66
N ILE A 31 -32.37 -14.80 -14.60
CA ILE A 31 -31.18 -13.99 -14.88
C ILE A 31 -30.87 -13.09 -13.68
N ALA A 32 -31.88 -12.44 -13.11
CA ALA A 32 -31.72 -11.63 -11.91
C ALA A 32 -31.17 -12.47 -10.74
N LEU A 33 -31.70 -13.67 -10.54
CA LEU A 33 -31.21 -14.60 -9.52
C LEU A 33 -29.75 -14.99 -9.77
N LEU A 34 -29.38 -15.27 -11.02
CA LEU A 34 -28.01 -15.58 -11.43
C LEU A 34 -27.05 -14.43 -11.13
N VAL A 35 -27.43 -13.20 -11.46
CA VAL A 35 -26.64 -11.99 -11.18
C VAL A 35 -26.43 -11.83 -9.68
N VAL A 36 -27.48 -12.00 -8.86
CA VAL A 36 -27.36 -11.95 -7.40
C VAL A 36 -26.43 -13.04 -6.89
N LEU A 37 -26.49 -14.25 -7.45
CA LEU A 37 -25.63 -15.36 -7.06
C LEU A 37 -24.15 -15.09 -7.39
N VAL A 38 -23.87 -14.51 -8.56
CA VAL A 38 -22.52 -14.12 -8.98
C VAL A 38 -21.96 -13.03 -8.07
N ILE A 39 -22.74 -11.99 -7.80
CA ILE A 39 -22.33 -10.89 -6.90
C ILE A 39 -22.10 -11.42 -5.48
N GLY A 40 -23.01 -12.24 -4.97
CA GLY A 40 -22.90 -12.85 -3.65
C GLY A 40 -21.68 -13.78 -3.54
N GLY A 41 -21.46 -14.62 -4.55
CA GLY A 41 -20.29 -15.49 -4.64
C GLY A 41 -18.97 -14.71 -4.69
N LEU A 42 -18.92 -13.62 -5.46
CA LEU A 42 -17.76 -12.74 -5.51
C LEU A 42 -17.52 -12.07 -4.15
N TYR A 43 -18.56 -11.58 -3.49
CA TYR A 43 -18.45 -10.97 -2.17
C TYR A 43 -17.92 -11.95 -1.12
N LEU A 44 -18.38 -13.21 -1.17
CA LEU A 44 -17.91 -14.28 -0.30
C LEU A 44 -16.46 -14.71 -0.63
N ALA A 45 -16.08 -14.72 -1.91
CA ALA A 45 -14.71 -14.96 -2.35
C ALA A 45 -13.76 -13.85 -1.87
N VAL A 46 -14.19 -12.58 -1.94
CA VAL A 46 -13.44 -11.44 -1.41
C VAL A 46 -13.34 -11.53 0.11
N ALA A 47 -14.43 -11.85 0.81
CA ALA A 47 -14.43 -12.00 2.27
C ALA A 47 -13.53 -13.16 2.75
N SER A 48 -13.53 -14.30 2.03
CA SER A 48 -12.64 -15.43 2.34
C SER A 48 -11.17 -15.13 2.01
N ARG A 49 -10.89 -14.41 0.91
CA ARG A 49 -9.53 -13.97 0.56
C ARG A 49 -9.00 -12.93 1.55
N ALA A 50 -9.85 -12.05 2.06
CA ALA A 50 -9.53 -11.13 3.15
C ALA A 50 -9.19 -11.88 4.45
N GLY A 51 -9.90 -12.98 4.75
CA GLY A 51 -9.60 -13.86 5.88
C GLY A 51 -8.22 -14.53 5.83
N ASN A 52 -7.78 -14.98 4.65
CA ASN A 52 -6.45 -15.57 4.48
C ASN A 52 -5.33 -14.52 4.39
N ALA A 53 -5.55 -13.42 3.64
CA ALA A 53 -4.60 -12.32 3.55
C ALA A 53 -4.36 -11.63 4.90
N GLY A 54 -5.38 -11.59 5.78
CA GLY A 54 -5.26 -11.04 7.13
C GLY A 54 -4.27 -11.79 8.02
N ARG A 55 -4.16 -13.12 7.90
CA ARG A 55 -3.18 -13.90 8.69
C ARG A 55 -1.75 -13.66 8.25
N ASP A 56 -1.52 -13.52 6.95
CA ASP A 56 -0.19 -13.20 6.41
C ASP A 56 0.23 -11.79 6.79
N LEU A 57 -0.71 -10.83 6.71
CA LEU A 57 -0.47 -9.46 7.17
C LEU A 57 -0.15 -9.42 8.66
N GLN A 58 -0.92 -10.12 9.49
CA GLN A 58 -0.67 -10.21 10.93
C GLN A 58 0.71 -10.85 11.22
N ARG A 59 1.11 -11.89 10.48
CA ARG A 59 2.45 -12.49 10.60
C ARG A 59 3.56 -11.50 10.23
N LEU A 60 3.38 -10.74 9.15
CA LEU A 60 4.32 -9.71 8.70
C LEU A 60 4.43 -8.58 9.72
N GLU A 61 3.32 -8.13 10.31
CA GLU A 61 3.31 -7.11 11.36
C GLU A 61 4.05 -7.57 12.62
N ILE A 62 3.79 -8.80 13.07
CA ILE A 62 4.51 -9.40 14.20
C ILE A 62 6.01 -9.45 13.90
N ARG A 63 6.39 -9.87 12.68
CA ARG A 63 7.80 -9.95 12.28
C ARG A 63 8.45 -8.56 12.22
N LYS A 64 7.73 -7.55 11.72
CA LYS A 64 8.18 -6.16 11.70
C LYS A 64 8.42 -5.63 13.11
N ALA A 65 7.44 -5.83 14.01
CA ALA A 65 7.56 -5.39 15.40
C ALA A 65 8.77 -6.05 16.09
N GLU A 66 9.00 -7.33 15.82
CA GLU A 66 10.16 -8.05 16.37
C GLU A 66 11.49 -7.48 15.85
N LEU A 67 11.60 -7.23 14.54
CA LEU A 67 12.80 -6.63 13.96
C LEU A 67 13.06 -5.21 14.48
N MET A 68 12.02 -4.40 14.69
CA MET A 68 12.15 -3.06 15.26
C MET A 68 12.70 -3.13 16.69
N ARG A 69 12.15 -4.01 17.54
CA ARG A 69 12.66 -4.21 18.90
C ARG A 69 14.13 -4.63 18.91
N GLN A 70 14.53 -5.52 18.00
CA GLN A 70 15.94 -5.93 17.87
C GLN A 70 16.83 -4.77 17.45
N ASN A 71 16.39 -3.93 16.51
CA ASN A 71 17.15 -2.75 16.07
C ASN A 71 17.34 -1.76 17.23
N ASP A 72 16.27 -1.48 17.98
CA ASP A 72 16.31 -0.55 19.12
C ASP A 72 17.24 -1.06 20.22
N ARG A 73 17.22 -2.37 20.50
CA ARG A 73 18.16 -3.00 21.43
C ARG A 73 19.61 -2.85 20.97
N LEU A 74 19.90 -3.14 19.69
CA LEU A 74 21.25 -2.99 19.14
C LEU A 74 21.71 -1.53 19.14
N ARG A 75 20.80 -0.57 18.94
CA ARG A 75 21.12 0.87 19.06
C ARG A 75 21.46 1.25 20.49
N ALA A 76 20.71 0.75 21.46
CA ALA A 76 20.99 0.98 22.88
C ALA A 76 22.34 0.37 23.27
N GLU A 77 22.64 -0.85 22.82
CA GLU A 77 23.93 -1.51 23.01
C GLU A 77 25.06 -0.72 22.34
N LEU A 78 24.87 -0.26 21.10
CA LEU A 78 25.84 0.62 20.43
C LEU A 78 26.05 1.94 21.16
N ALA A 79 25.03 2.49 21.80
CA ALA A 79 25.16 3.71 22.61
C ALA A 79 25.94 3.45 23.90
N ASP A 80 25.75 2.28 24.51
CA ASP A 80 26.54 1.83 25.67
C ASP A 80 27.99 1.54 25.27
N LEU A 81 28.24 0.87 24.14
CA LEU A 81 29.59 0.63 23.63
C LEU A 81 30.26 1.93 23.15
N ARG A 82 29.50 2.92 22.66
CA ARG A 82 29.97 4.28 22.32
C ARG A 82 30.06 5.18 23.54
N GLU A 83 30.46 4.61 24.66
CA GLU A 83 30.77 5.26 25.92
C GLU A 83 31.93 6.29 25.84
N LEU A 84 32.19 6.95 24.71
CA LEU A 84 33.13 8.06 24.59
C LEU A 84 32.83 9.13 25.67
N ASN A 85 31.55 9.32 25.98
CA ASN A 85 31.12 10.22 27.05
C ASN A 85 31.45 9.69 28.47
N ARG A 86 31.25 8.39 28.76
CA ARG A 86 31.67 7.84 30.07
C ARG A 86 33.19 7.74 30.19
N MET A 87 33.91 7.47 29.09
CA MET A 87 35.37 7.55 29.04
C MET A 87 35.85 8.97 29.32
N ALA A 88 35.25 9.99 28.70
CA ALA A 88 35.58 11.39 28.96
C ALA A 88 35.29 11.77 30.43
N LEU A 89 34.15 11.35 30.99
CA LEU A 89 33.80 11.58 32.39
C LEU A 89 34.78 10.89 33.35
N ARG A 90 35.19 9.64 33.09
CA ARG A 90 36.23 8.95 33.87
C ARG A 90 37.58 9.63 33.73
N ALA A 91 37.95 10.10 32.54
CA ALA A 91 39.21 10.80 32.32
C ALA A 91 39.27 12.09 33.17
N LEU A 92 38.19 12.88 33.17
CA LEU A 92 38.08 14.07 34.03
C LEU A 92 38.16 13.70 35.52
N ALA A 93 37.48 12.63 35.95
CA ALA A 93 37.52 12.15 37.33
C ALA A 93 38.92 11.66 37.77
N LEU A 94 39.73 11.18 36.82
CA LEU A 94 41.13 10.79 37.04
C LEU A 94 42.12 11.97 36.95
N GLY A 95 41.62 13.19 36.73
CA GLY A 95 42.43 14.41 36.64
C GLY A 95 43.03 14.67 35.26
N PHE A 96 42.62 13.94 34.23
CA PHE A 96 42.96 14.30 32.86
C PHE A 96 42.20 15.57 32.45
N VAL A 97 42.88 16.45 31.72
CA VAL A 97 42.33 17.72 31.23
C VAL A 97 42.42 17.73 29.70
N PRO A 98 41.45 18.32 28.98
CA PRO A 98 41.54 18.47 27.53
C PRO A 98 42.84 19.18 27.13
N ALA A 99 43.56 18.62 26.15
CA ALA A 99 44.81 19.19 25.68
C ALA A 99 44.58 20.55 25.01
N THR A 100 45.39 21.53 25.38
CA THR A 100 45.35 22.86 24.77
C THR A 100 46.13 22.87 23.44
N PRO A 101 45.83 23.79 22.49
CA PRO A 101 46.41 23.76 21.14
C PRO A 101 47.95 23.82 21.10
N ASP A 102 48.56 24.44 22.10
CA ASP A 102 50.00 24.53 22.34
C ASP A 102 50.64 23.21 22.82
N GLN A 103 49.84 22.28 23.33
CA GLN A 103 50.26 20.96 23.79
C GLN A 103 50.10 19.87 22.71
N VAL A 104 49.54 20.22 21.54
CA VAL A 104 49.23 19.27 20.45
C VAL A 104 50.23 19.43 19.31
N ARG A 105 50.97 18.35 19.03
CA ARG A 105 51.84 18.27 17.85
C ARG A 105 51.11 17.60 16.69
N TYR A 106 50.88 18.34 15.61
CA TYR A 106 50.24 17.83 14.40
C TYR A 106 51.23 17.03 13.56
N VAL A 107 50.80 15.85 13.10
CA VAL A 107 51.56 15.01 12.16
C VAL A 107 50.73 14.86 10.89
N ALA A 108 51.31 15.20 9.75
CA ALA A 108 50.66 15.00 8.46
C ALA A 108 50.68 13.50 8.11
N VAL A 109 49.49 12.90 7.98
CA VAL A 109 49.33 11.52 7.53
C VAL A 109 48.99 11.53 6.05
N ASN A 110 49.80 10.87 5.22
CA ASN A 110 49.51 10.73 3.80
C ASN A 110 48.19 9.98 3.61
N ASN A 111 47.35 10.47 2.69
CA ASN A 111 46.00 9.94 2.41
C ASN A 111 45.04 9.97 3.61
N TYR A 112 45.20 10.91 4.56
CA TYR A 112 44.17 11.11 5.58
C TYR A 112 42.84 11.45 4.91
N PRO A 113 41.77 10.65 5.11
CA PRO A 113 40.49 10.93 4.49
C PRO A 113 40.03 12.29 5.01
N THR A 114 40.05 13.29 4.13
CA THR A 114 39.43 14.58 4.40
C THR A 114 37.94 14.32 4.38
N GLN A 115 37.40 13.83 5.50
CA GLN A 115 35.99 14.00 5.75
C GLN A 115 35.86 15.51 5.83
N THR A 116 35.37 16.12 4.75
CA THR A 116 34.80 17.45 4.80
C THR A 116 33.74 17.36 5.87
N LEU A 117 34.15 17.65 7.10
CA LEU A 117 33.28 18.15 8.14
C LEU A 117 32.72 19.38 7.45
N ALA A 118 31.57 19.22 6.81
CA ALA A 118 30.64 20.31 6.65
C ALA A 118 30.43 20.76 8.09
N LEU A 119 31.30 21.68 8.54
CA LEU A 119 30.96 22.66 9.55
C LEU A 119 29.54 23.00 9.18
N ALA A 120 28.61 22.66 10.05
CA ALA A 120 27.23 23.06 9.89
C ALA A 120 27.23 24.59 9.95
N GLU A 121 27.65 25.24 8.85
CA GLU A 121 26.90 26.34 8.33
C GLU A 121 25.50 25.78 8.25
N THR A 122 24.71 26.12 9.25
CA THR A 122 23.26 26.17 9.20
C THR A 122 22.87 27.11 8.05
N SER A 123 23.27 26.82 6.82
CA SER A 123 22.37 26.99 5.71
C SER A 123 21.54 25.73 5.75
N VAL A 124 20.36 25.87 6.33
CA VAL A 124 19.21 25.15 5.83
C VAL A 124 19.00 25.69 4.41
N ALA A 125 19.90 25.37 3.48
CA ALA A 125 19.49 25.14 2.13
C ALA A 125 18.66 23.87 2.24
N THR A 126 17.40 24.07 2.63
CA THR A 126 16.30 23.28 2.10
C THR A 126 16.56 23.30 0.61
N GLN A 127 17.30 22.31 0.13
CA GLN A 127 17.11 21.84 -1.22
C GLN A 127 15.66 21.41 -1.18
N VAL A 128 14.79 22.37 -1.48
CA VAL A 128 13.45 22.10 -1.97
C VAL A 128 13.78 21.32 -3.23
N ALA A 129 13.95 20.00 -3.07
CA ALA A 129 13.61 19.09 -4.13
C ALA A 129 12.21 19.55 -4.48
N VAL A 130 12.11 20.27 -5.60
CA VAL A 130 10.84 20.65 -6.19
C VAL A 130 10.18 19.32 -6.46
N GLN A 131 9.44 18.84 -5.47
CA GLN A 131 8.55 17.72 -5.66
C GLN A 131 7.64 18.21 -6.77
N PRO A 132 7.61 17.54 -7.94
CA PRO A 132 6.76 17.96 -9.03
C PRO A 132 5.38 18.15 -8.44
N SER A 133 4.83 19.34 -8.63
CA SER A 133 3.52 19.63 -8.06
C SER A 133 2.54 18.58 -8.59
N THR A 134 1.59 18.17 -7.77
CA THR A 134 0.62 17.12 -8.13
C THR A 134 -0.12 17.43 -9.45
N LEU A 135 -0.17 18.71 -9.83
CA LEU A 135 -0.71 19.20 -11.10
C LEU A 135 0.16 18.81 -12.30
N GLU A 136 1.49 18.83 -12.20
CA GLU A 136 2.38 18.44 -13.31
C GLU A 136 2.35 16.94 -13.60
N TRP A 137 2.19 16.11 -12.56
CA TRP A 137 1.95 14.69 -12.75
C TRP A 137 0.57 14.44 -13.39
N LEU A 138 -0.45 15.18 -12.97
CA LEU A 138 -1.80 15.02 -13.52
C LEU A 138 -1.84 15.40 -15.01
N THR A 139 -1.22 16.53 -15.38
CA THR A 139 -1.21 16.99 -16.77
C THR A 139 -0.41 16.06 -17.68
N SER A 140 0.76 15.59 -17.23
CA SER A 140 1.56 14.62 -18.01
C SER A 140 0.83 13.28 -18.20
N THR A 141 0.09 12.83 -17.19
CA THR A 141 -0.70 11.59 -17.27
C THR A 141 -1.92 11.75 -18.19
N LEU A 142 -2.62 12.89 -18.13
CA LEU A 142 -3.75 13.18 -19.03
C LEU A 142 -3.29 13.30 -20.48
N GLN A 143 -2.15 13.95 -20.70
CA GLN A 143 -1.60 14.14 -22.04
C GLN A 143 -1.06 12.83 -22.63
N ALA A 144 -0.50 11.93 -21.82
CA ALA A 144 -0.15 10.57 -22.26
C ALA A 144 -1.39 9.75 -22.65
N LEU A 145 -2.53 9.97 -21.98
CA LEU A 145 -3.78 9.27 -22.28
C LEU A 145 -4.48 9.82 -23.54
N LEU A 146 -4.33 11.12 -23.81
CA LEU A 146 -4.96 11.81 -24.95
C LEU A 146 -4.05 11.90 -26.19
N GLY A 147 -2.74 11.81 -26.02
CA GLY A 147 -1.73 11.94 -27.07
C GLY A 147 -1.11 10.63 -27.53
N GLY A 148 -1.62 9.48 -27.07
CA GLY A 148 -1.25 8.16 -27.56
C GLY A 148 -2.06 7.75 -28.79
N GLY A 149 -1.65 8.26 -29.95
CA GLY A 149 -2.11 7.87 -31.29
C GLY A 149 -0.96 7.98 -32.28
#